data_AF-A0A2I0QG80-F1
#
_entry.id   AF-A0A2I0QG80-F1
#
_cell.length_a   1.000
_cell.length_b   1.000
_cell.length_c   1.000
_cell.angle_alpha   90.00
_cell.angle_beta   90.00
_cell.angle_gamma   90.00
#
_symmetry.space_group_name_H-M   'P 1'
#
loop_
_entity.id
_entity.type
_entity.pdbx_description
1 polymer ?
#
loop_
_entity_poly.entity_id
_entity_poly.type
_entity_poly.pdbx_seq_one_letter_code
_entity_poly.pdbx_strand_id
1 'polypeptide(L)'
;MKNTNKNLWLLVLTGLILMVTSGCIEQKCTDKCTEQKCEDTFYYECVKQADGCNDFINMGKVEGKCNYTLCNLPYIKVSGECCIDENINGICDKDETIKSPECGDGKCDLVENSTNCCKDCRCPTGKECKDNKCMDLQPPEICDDGRCGNNETSDTCCKGCVCLSGKVCRDDKCEELGEPKITLEVDGKTASGKVNGIYPSEYDNYRVLVYTETDLLYIQPLITPSSARYIKIKSDGSWSVSGLKGSYKVWAFLIKEGSSAPDRLAKGQTPVGVIAKAVK
;
A
#
# COMPACT_ATOMS: atom_id res chain seq x y z
N MET A 1 25.33 -33.96 -68.08
CA MET A 1 24.36 -34.38 -67.05
C MET A 1 24.73 -33.67 -65.76
N LYS A 2 24.25 -32.45 -65.53
CA LYS A 2 23.21 -32.11 -64.53
C LYS A 2 23.29 -32.96 -63.25
N ASN A 3 23.85 -32.42 -62.17
CA ASN A 3 23.25 -32.60 -60.84
C ASN A 3 23.66 -31.48 -59.89
N THR A 4 22.72 -30.55 -59.66
CA THR A 4 22.78 -29.46 -58.69
C THR A 4 21.89 -29.85 -57.51
N ASN A 5 22.45 -29.95 -56.31
CA ASN A 5 21.71 -30.05 -55.05
C ASN A 5 22.18 -28.89 -54.16
N LYS A 6 21.33 -27.85 -54.01
CA LYS A 6 20.41 -27.65 -52.88
C LYS A 6 21.15 -27.45 -51.56
N ASN A 7 21.19 -26.19 -51.11
CA ASN A 7 20.97 -25.88 -49.70
C ASN A 7 20.31 -24.50 -49.57
N LEU A 8 19.03 -24.59 -49.24
CA LEU A 8 18.07 -23.53 -48.97
C LEU A 8 18.18 -23.22 -47.48
N TRP A 9 18.79 -22.09 -47.10
CA TRP A 9 18.70 -21.58 -45.73
C TRP A 9 17.69 -20.45 -45.70
N LEU A 10 16.54 -20.79 -45.12
CA LEU A 10 15.38 -19.96 -44.89
C LEU A 10 15.67 -19.03 -43.70
N LEU A 11 15.85 -17.73 -43.98
CA LEU A 11 15.91 -16.68 -42.97
C LEU A 11 14.49 -16.39 -42.48
N VAL A 12 14.13 -16.92 -41.30
CA VAL A 12 12.90 -16.55 -40.59
C VAL A 12 13.21 -15.32 -39.74
N LEU A 13 12.88 -14.14 -40.28
CA LEU A 13 12.77 -12.89 -39.51
C LEU A 13 11.52 -12.99 -38.62
N THR A 14 11.71 -13.24 -37.33
CA THR A 14 10.66 -13.04 -36.33
C THR A 14 10.77 -11.61 -35.81
N GLY A 15 9.97 -10.72 -36.41
CA GLY A 15 9.75 -9.37 -35.92
C GLY A 15 8.99 -9.41 -34.60
N LEU A 16 9.69 -9.14 -33.51
CA LEU A 16 9.15 -9.00 -32.16
C LEU A 16 8.29 -7.73 -32.10
N ILE A 17 6.97 -7.89 -32.16
CA ILE A 17 6.00 -6.82 -31.94
C ILE A 17 6.05 -6.48 -30.45
N LEU A 18 6.69 -5.36 -30.10
CA LEU A 18 6.53 -4.72 -28.79
C LEU A 18 5.09 -4.20 -28.70
N MET A 19 4.21 -4.96 -28.06
CA MET A 19 2.96 -4.42 -27.54
C MET A 19 3.31 -3.64 -26.27
N VAL A 20 3.36 -2.31 -26.39
CA VAL A 20 3.39 -1.41 -25.24
C VAL A 20 2.02 -1.51 -24.58
N THR A 21 1.91 -2.33 -23.54
CA THR A 21 0.75 -2.32 -22.65
C THR A 21 0.83 -1.04 -21.81
N SER A 22 0.12 0.00 -22.25
CA SER A 22 -0.21 1.14 -21.39
C SER A 22 -0.96 0.61 -20.18
N GLY A 23 -0.24 0.38 -19.09
CA GLY A 23 -0.83 0.12 -17.79
C GLY A 23 -1.58 1.37 -17.36
N CYS A 24 -2.91 1.29 -17.33
CA CYS A 24 -3.74 2.26 -16.63
C CYS A 24 -3.31 2.24 -15.17
N ILE A 25 -2.67 3.31 -14.72
CA ILE A 25 -2.41 3.56 -13.30
C ILE A 25 -3.78 3.64 -12.64
N GLU A 26 -4.09 2.71 -11.73
CA GLU A 26 -5.30 2.77 -10.90
C GLU A 26 -5.32 4.10 -10.15
N GLN A 27 -6.14 5.03 -10.62
CA GLN A 27 -6.41 6.27 -9.90
C GLN A 27 -7.22 5.90 -8.67
N LYS A 28 -6.56 5.95 -7.51
CA LYS A 28 -7.20 5.85 -6.20
C LYS A 28 -8.06 7.09 -6.00
N CYS A 29 -9.35 6.96 -6.22
CA CYS A 29 -10.30 8.02 -5.93
C CYS A 29 -10.52 8.14 -4.42
N THR A 30 -10.56 9.38 -3.95
CA THR A 30 -11.08 9.69 -2.62
C THR A 30 -12.45 10.33 -2.80
N ASP A 31 -13.53 9.56 -2.64
CA ASP A 31 -14.88 10.10 -2.63
C ASP A 31 -15.00 11.06 -1.45
N LYS A 32 -15.09 12.36 -1.75
CA LYS A 32 -15.18 13.41 -0.72
C LYS A 32 -16.45 14.25 -0.82
N CYS A 33 -17.30 13.97 -1.81
CA CYS A 33 -18.63 14.56 -1.98
C CYS A 33 -19.66 13.43 -1.83
N THR A 34 -20.24 13.30 -0.63
CA THR A 34 -21.23 12.24 -0.32
C THR A 34 -22.67 12.68 -0.55
N GLU A 35 -22.92 13.99 -0.59
CA GLU A 35 -24.26 14.57 -0.74
C GLU A 35 -24.22 15.95 -1.39
N GLN A 36 -25.31 16.30 -2.08
CA GLN A 36 -25.50 17.64 -2.65
C GLN A 36 -25.53 18.67 -1.52
N LYS A 37 -24.85 19.81 -1.69
CA LYS A 37 -24.80 20.84 -0.65
C LYS A 37 -24.82 22.26 -1.22
N CYS A 38 -25.33 23.17 -0.41
CA CYS A 38 -25.23 24.60 -0.62
C CYS A 38 -24.14 25.16 0.31
N GLU A 39 -23.11 25.79 -0.27
CA GLU A 39 -22.16 26.59 0.49
C GLU A 39 -22.26 28.04 -0.01
N ASP A 40 -22.53 28.97 0.92
CA ASP A 40 -22.84 30.36 0.62
C ASP A 40 -23.93 30.49 -0.46
N THR A 41 -23.69 31.22 -1.55
CA THR A 41 -24.71 31.41 -2.59
C THR A 41 -24.70 30.34 -3.69
N PHE A 42 -23.88 29.29 -3.58
CA PHE A 42 -23.60 28.36 -4.67
C PHE A 42 -24.05 26.94 -4.35
N TYR A 43 -24.79 26.35 -5.29
CA TYR A 43 -25.26 24.96 -5.21
C TYR A 43 -24.24 24.03 -5.87
N TYR A 44 -23.87 22.97 -5.14
CA TYR A 44 -22.90 21.97 -5.57
C TYR A 44 -23.60 20.61 -5.70
N GLU A 45 -23.67 20.10 -6.94
CA GLU A 45 -24.15 18.75 -7.22
C GLU A 45 -22.97 17.77 -7.32
N CYS A 46 -23.02 16.69 -6.53
CA CYS A 46 -22.03 15.59 -6.64
C CYS A 46 -22.41 14.69 -7.84
N VAL A 47 -21.94 15.04 -9.05
CA VAL A 47 -22.16 14.24 -10.25
C VAL A 47 -21.02 13.26 -10.45
N LYS A 48 -21.36 11.97 -10.61
CA LYS A 48 -20.40 10.91 -10.91
C LYS A 48 -19.84 11.08 -12.32
N GLN A 49 -18.52 11.24 -12.43
CA GLN A 49 -17.87 11.46 -13.73
C GLN A 49 -17.53 10.14 -14.44
N ALA A 50 -16.99 10.26 -15.66
CA ALA A 50 -16.64 9.10 -16.51
C ALA A 50 -15.50 8.24 -15.92
N ASP A 51 -14.70 8.82 -15.03
CA ASP A 51 -13.69 8.09 -14.23
C ASP A 51 -14.32 7.31 -13.05
N GLY A 52 -15.62 7.49 -12.81
CA GLY A 52 -16.38 6.79 -11.79
C GLY A 52 -16.34 7.42 -10.39
N CYS A 53 -15.80 8.63 -10.24
CA CYS A 53 -15.46 9.20 -8.93
C CYS A 53 -16.16 10.54 -8.62
N ASN A 54 -16.34 10.84 -7.32
CA ASN A 54 -16.92 12.09 -6.80
C ASN A 54 -15.87 12.89 -5.99
N ASP A 55 -14.98 13.65 -6.66
CA ASP A 55 -13.91 14.41 -5.98
C ASP A 55 -13.91 15.93 -6.22
N PHE A 56 -13.09 16.64 -5.44
CA PHE A 56 -13.01 18.10 -5.36
C PHE A 56 -12.02 18.74 -6.35
N ILE A 57 -11.17 17.97 -7.04
CA ILE A 57 -10.16 18.54 -7.95
C ILE A 57 -10.85 19.17 -9.17
N ASN A 58 -12.05 18.68 -9.47
CA ASN A 58 -13.04 19.38 -10.28
C ASN A 58 -14.30 19.56 -9.42
N MET A 59 -14.35 20.61 -8.58
CA MET A 59 -15.55 20.99 -7.83
C MET A 59 -16.78 20.79 -8.73
N GLY A 60 -17.70 19.91 -8.33
CA GLY A 60 -18.88 19.53 -9.11
C GLY A 60 -19.48 20.72 -9.85
N LYS A 61 -19.98 20.48 -11.06
CA LYS A 61 -20.49 21.51 -11.96
C LYS A 61 -21.41 22.46 -11.18
N VAL A 62 -21.01 23.73 -11.07
CA VAL A 62 -21.83 24.77 -10.44
C VAL A 62 -23.06 24.98 -11.32
N GLU A 63 -24.18 24.36 -10.96
CA GLU A 63 -25.42 24.39 -11.75
C GLU A 63 -26.28 25.62 -11.43
N GLY A 64 -26.00 26.37 -10.36
CA GLY A 64 -26.77 27.58 -10.07
C GLY A 64 -26.49 28.30 -8.76
N LYS A 65 -27.34 29.29 -8.47
CA LYS A 65 -27.41 29.96 -7.16
C LYS A 65 -28.28 29.13 -6.22
N CYS A 66 -27.87 28.99 -4.97
CA CYS A 66 -28.73 28.43 -3.92
C CYS A 66 -30.00 29.26 -3.84
N ASN A 67 -31.11 28.66 -4.27
CA ASN A 67 -32.40 29.30 -4.16
C ASN A 67 -32.92 29.04 -2.75
N TYR A 68 -32.52 29.89 -1.80
CA TYR A 68 -33.08 29.99 -0.44
C TYR A 68 -34.60 30.32 -0.43
N THR A 69 -35.27 30.20 -1.57
CA THR A 69 -36.73 30.31 -1.74
C THR A 69 -37.42 28.96 -1.68
N LEU A 70 -36.70 27.84 -1.80
CA LEU A 70 -37.25 26.53 -1.51
C LEU A 70 -36.86 26.07 -0.11
N CYS A 71 -37.84 26.00 0.77
CA CYS A 71 -37.75 25.16 1.95
C CYS A 71 -37.99 23.71 1.49
N ASN A 72 -37.14 22.77 1.91
CA ASN A 72 -37.34 21.36 1.59
C ASN A 72 -38.49 20.83 2.43
N LEU A 73 -39.32 19.93 1.90
CA LEU A 73 -40.36 19.26 2.69
C LEU A 73 -39.75 18.62 3.96
N PRO A 74 -40.43 18.69 5.12
CA PRO A 74 -41.79 19.20 5.36
C PRO A 74 -41.87 20.71 5.65
N TYR A 75 -40.95 21.53 5.15
CA TYR A 75 -40.94 22.98 5.44
C TYR A 75 -41.50 23.80 4.27
N ILE A 76 -42.22 24.87 4.57
CA ILE A 76 -42.72 25.88 3.62
C ILE A 76 -42.12 27.25 3.92
N LYS A 77 -42.10 28.14 2.91
CA LYS A 77 -41.56 29.49 3.05
C LYS A 77 -42.67 30.49 3.39
N VAL A 78 -42.62 31.07 4.59
CA VAL A 78 -43.52 32.15 5.01
C VAL A 78 -42.71 33.34 5.52
N SER A 79 -42.97 34.51 4.95
CA SER A 79 -42.30 35.78 5.34
C SER A 79 -40.76 35.77 5.26
N GLY A 80 -40.18 34.93 4.40
CA GLY A 80 -38.73 34.85 4.22
C GLY A 80 -38.03 33.79 5.06
N GLU A 81 -38.74 33.14 5.99
CA GLU A 81 -38.23 32.05 6.83
C GLU A 81 -38.88 30.72 6.46
N CYS A 82 -38.21 29.60 6.76
CA CYS A 82 -38.77 28.26 6.62
C CYS A 82 -39.51 27.88 7.90
N CYS A 83 -40.77 27.49 7.79
CA CYS A 83 -41.53 26.90 8.89
C CYS A 83 -42.03 25.51 8.50
N ILE A 84 -42.26 24.68 9.52
CA ILE A 84 -42.76 23.32 9.36
C ILE A 84 -44.22 23.39 8.89
N ASP A 85 -44.55 22.51 7.96
CA ASP A 85 -45.88 22.19 7.43
C ASP A 85 -45.99 20.65 7.37
N GLU A 86 -46.09 20.04 8.55
CA GLU A 86 -46.13 18.60 8.77
C GLU A 86 -47.31 17.95 8.05
N ASN A 87 -48.46 18.65 8.02
CA ASN A 87 -49.68 18.14 7.40
C ASN A 87 -49.85 18.52 5.91
N ILE A 88 -48.90 19.28 5.33
CA ILE A 88 -48.85 19.70 3.92
C ILE A 88 -50.09 20.51 3.51
N ASN A 89 -50.59 21.38 4.39
CA ASN A 89 -51.71 22.28 4.10
C ASN A 89 -51.28 23.64 3.52
N GLY A 90 -49.97 23.91 3.43
CA GLY A 90 -49.41 25.18 2.96
C GLY A 90 -49.55 26.33 3.95
N ILE A 91 -49.79 26.03 5.24
CA ILE A 91 -49.96 26.98 6.33
C ILE A 91 -48.79 26.81 7.32
N CYS A 92 -48.30 27.93 7.81
CA CYS A 92 -47.21 27.98 8.77
C CYS A 92 -47.78 27.82 10.18
N ASP A 93 -48.02 26.59 10.58
CA ASP A 93 -48.58 26.26 11.89
C ASP A 93 -47.44 26.24 12.92
N LYS A 94 -47.29 27.33 13.68
CA LYS A 94 -46.19 27.48 14.67
C LYS A 94 -46.26 26.47 15.82
N ASP A 95 -47.42 25.85 15.99
CA ASP A 95 -47.75 24.80 16.95
C ASP A 95 -47.55 23.40 16.39
N GLU A 96 -47.21 23.24 15.10
CA GLU A 96 -46.73 21.97 14.59
C GLU A 96 -45.36 21.64 15.17
N THR A 97 -45.33 20.54 15.91
CA THR A 97 -44.11 19.87 16.31
C THR A 97 -43.94 18.68 15.40
N ILE A 98 -42.79 18.53 14.76
CA ILE A 98 -42.44 17.28 14.07
C ILE A 98 -42.66 16.15 15.08
N LYS A 99 -43.74 15.39 14.92
CA LYS A 99 -43.88 14.15 15.65
C LYS A 99 -42.84 13.26 15.03
N SER A 100 -41.75 13.05 15.78
CA SER A 100 -40.73 12.09 15.36
C SER A 100 -41.49 10.78 15.07
N PRO A 101 -41.54 10.31 13.82
CA PRO A 101 -42.07 9.00 13.53
C PRO A 101 -41.30 8.00 14.41
N GLU A 102 -42.04 7.05 14.95
CA GLU A 102 -41.47 6.04 15.81
C GLU A 102 -40.68 5.08 14.94
N CYS A 103 -39.35 5.10 15.08
CA CYS A 103 -38.51 4.15 14.37
C CYS A 103 -38.95 2.70 14.66
N GLY A 104 -39.24 1.98 13.58
CA GLY A 104 -39.69 0.60 13.55
C GLY A 104 -41.14 0.41 13.11
N ASP A 105 -41.75 1.39 12.44
CA ASP A 105 -43.11 1.30 11.89
C ASP A 105 -43.16 0.58 10.51
N GLY A 106 -41.99 0.27 9.95
CA GLY A 106 -41.82 -0.40 8.67
C GLY A 106 -41.70 0.53 7.46
N LYS A 107 -41.65 1.86 7.65
CA LYS A 107 -41.50 2.86 6.59
C LYS A 107 -40.38 3.83 6.91
N CYS A 108 -39.52 4.10 5.92
CA CYS A 108 -38.49 5.12 6.07
C CYS A 108 -39.10 6.50 5.80
N ASP A 109 -39.52 7.19 6.85
CA ASP A 109 -40.15 8.51 6.77
C ASP A 109 -39.14 9.65 6.51
N LEU A 110 -39.64 10.86 6.21
CA LEU A 110 -38.81 12.00 5.78
C LEU A 110 -37.73 12.45 6.77
N VAL A 111 -37.90 12.15 8.06
CA VAL A 111 -36.94 12.50 9.11
C VAL A 111 -36.10 11.30 9.56
N GLU A 112 -36.36 10.13 8.99
CA GLU A 112 -35.64 8.90 9.23
C GLU A 112 -34.55 8.70 8.18
N ASN A 113 -33.43 8.13 8.62
CA ASN A 113 -32.33 7.74 7.77
C ASN A 113 -31.52 6.61 8.44
N SER A 114 -30.51 6.12 7.74
CA SER A 114 -29.65 5.02 8.22
C SER A 114 -28.87 5.32 9.51
N THR A 115 -28.80 6.58 9.96
CA THR A 115 -28.08 6.98 11.18
C THR A 115 -28.98 7.07 12.41
N ASN A 116 -30.29 7.23 12.25
CA ASN A 116 -31.25 7.38 13.35
C ASN A 116 -32.38 6.33 13.34
N CYS A 117 -32.67 5.71 12.20
CA CYS A 117 -33.63 4.61 12.07
C CYS A 117 -33.24 3.62 10.96
N CYS A 118 -32.18 2.87 11.17
CA CYS A 118 -31.78 1.84 10.21
C CYS A 118 -32.76 0.66 10.07
N LYS A 119 -33.72 0.54 10.99
CA LYS A 119 -34.70 -0.54 11.01
C LYS A 119 -35.66 -0.42 9.82
N ASP A 120 -36.03 0.80 9.48
CA ASP A 120 -36.94 1.08 8.37
C ASP A 120 -36.19 1.58 7.12
N CYS A 121 -35.15 2.40 7.30
CA CYS A 121 -34.36 2.97 6.19
C CYS A 121 -33.26 2.05 5.63
N ARG A 122 -33.01 0.90 6.29
CA ARG A 122 -31.95 -0.07 5.97
C ARG A 122 -30.53 0.49 6.09
N CYS A 123 -29.58 -0.41 6.33
CA CYS A 123 -28.16 -0.07 6.34
C CYS A 123 -27.52 -0.17 4.96
N PRO A 124 -26.50 0.67 4.67
CA PRO A 124 -25.68 0.50 3.48
C PRO A 124 -24.92 -0.83 3.53
N THR A 125 -24.46 -1.30 2.37
CA THR A 125 -23.68 -2.54 2.23
C THR A 125 -22.49 -2.57 3.21
N GLY A 126 -22.34 -3.67 3.94
CA GLY A 126 -21.25 -3.87 4.92
C GLY A 126 -21.57 -3.46 6.36
N LYS A 127 -22.79 -2.97 6.63
CA LYS A 127 -23.25 -2.59 7.97
C LYS A 127 -24.48 -3.40 8.40
N GLU A 128 -24.64 -3.63 9.69
CA GLU A 128 -25.85 -4.18 10.31
C GLU A 128 -26.59 -3.15 11.15
N CYS A 129 -27.91 -3.29 11.23
CA CYS A 129 -28.74 -2.42 12.04
C CYS A 129 -28.78 -2.92 13.48
N LYS A 130 -28.24 -2.12 14.41
CA LYS A 130 -28.23 -2.42 15.85
C LYS A 130 -28.64 -1.17 16.63
N ASP A 131 -29.62 -1.32 17.53
CA ASP A 131 -30.17 -0.21 18.33
C ASP A 131 -30.56 1.01 17.46
N ASN A 132 -31.22 0.76 16.33
CA ASN A 132 -31.64 1.75 15.33
C ASN A 132 -30.51 2.54 14.65
N LYS A 133 -29.25 2.10 14.79
CA LYS A 133 -28.07 2.66 14.12
C LYS A 133 -27.36 1.63 13.27
N CYS A 134 -26.84 2.04 12.12
CA CYS A 134 -25.96 1.19 11.33
C CYS A 134 -24.58 1.08 11.97
N MET A 135 -24.26 -0.12 12.46
CA MET A 135 -22.93 -0.48 12.95
C MET A 135 -22.21 -1.31 11.88
N ASP A 136 -20.89 -1.21 11.81
CA ASP A 136 -20.14 -2.10 10.94
C ASP A 136 -20.35 -3.55 11.40
N LEU A 137 -20.60 -4.46 10.44
CA LEU A 137 -20.60 -5.90 10.71
C LEU A 137 -19.27 -6.21 11.41
N GLN A 138 -19.34 -6.91 12.55
CA GLN A 138 -18.29 -7.09 13.57
C GLN A 138 -16.83 -6.89 13.13
N PRO A 139 -15.97 -6.34 14.03
CA PRO A 139 -14.55 -6.13 13.73
C PRO A 139 -13.91 -7.42 13.19
N PRO A 140 -12.91 -7.30 12.28
CA PRO A 140 -12.24 -8.46 11.72
C PRO A 140 -11.80 -9.39 12.86
N GLU A 141 -11.98 -10.69 12.63
CA GLU A 141 -11.50 -11.73 13.54
C GLU A 141 -10.07 -11.40 13.96
N ILE A 142 -9.75 -11.68 15.24
CA ILE A 142 -8.46 -11.33 15.82
C ILE A 142 -7.37 -11.97 14.96
N CYS A 143 -6.57 -11.14 14.30
CA CYS A 143 -5.44 -11.62 13.54
C CYS A 143 -4.49 -12.41 14.47
N ASP A 144 -3.99 -13.56 13.99
CA ASP A 144 -3.09 -14.50 14.70
C ASP A 144 -3.78 -15.69 15.41
N ASP A 145 -4.96 -16.12 14.97
CA ASP A 145 -5.54 -17.42 15.40
C ASP A 145 -4.95 -18.64 14.65
N GLY A 146 -4.00 -18.38 13.74
CA GLY A 146 -3.31 -19.39 12.92
C GLY A 146 -4.09 -19.85 11.70
N ARG A 147 -5.20 -19.20 11.34
CA ARG A 147 -5.99 -19.47 10.13
C ARG A 147 -6.22 -18.17 9.35
N CYS A 148 -6.60 -18.30 8.09
CA CYS A 148 -7.08 -17.18 7.29
C CYS A 148 -8.61 -17.22 7.30
N GLY A 149 -9.23 -16.37 8.12
CA GLY A 149 -10.68 -16.25 8.24
C GLY A 149 -11.34 -15.71 6.96
N ASN A 150 -12.67 -15.88 6.83
CA ASN A 150 -13.41 -15.41 5.65
C ASN A 150 -13.39 -13.88 5.46
N ASN A 151 -13.04 -13.14 6.53
CA ASN A 151 -12.93 -11.68 6.53
C ASN A 151 -11.48 -11.20 6.68
N GLU A 152 -10.51 -12.12 6.60
CA GLU A 152 -9.10 -11.82 6.65
C GLU A 152 -8.52 -11.84 5.24
N THR A 153 -7.62 -10.89 4.96
CA THR A 153 -6.84 -10.89 3.72
C THR A 153 -5.37 -10.76 4.07
N SER A 154 -4.47 -11.04 3.12
CA SER A 154 -3.03 -10.81 3.32
C SER A 154 -2.69 -9.36 3.69
N ASP A 155 -3.55 -8.41 3.35
CA ASP A 155 -3.34 -6.98 3.61
C ASP A 155 -3.92 -6.52 4.95
N THR A 156 -4.77 -7.34 5.60
CA THR A 156 -5.40 -7.04 6.88
C THR A 156 -4.99 -7.99 8.01
N CYS A 157 -4.56 -9.21 7.68
CA CYS A 157 -4.03 -10.18 8.63
C CYS A 157 -3.03 -11.15 7.97
N CYS A 158 -1.78 -10.72 7.79
CA CYS A 158 -0.76 -11.55 7.16
C CYS A 158 -0.27 -12.74 8.01
N LYS A 159 -0.49 -12.72 9.33
CA LYS A 159 -0.13 -13.84 10.21
C LYS A 159 -1.02 -15.06 9.98
N GLY A 160 -2.31 -14.82 9.71
CA GLY A 160 -3.28 -15.84 9.35
C GLY A 160 -3.27 -16.20 7.86
N CYS A 161 -3.17 -15.20 6.97
CA CYS A 161 -3.40 -15.38 5.54
C CYS A 161 -2.18 -15.65 4.66
N VAL A 162 -0.96 -15.66 5.24
CA VAL A 162 0.33 -15.82 4.54
C VAL A 162 0.55 -14.76 3.44
N CYS A 163 1.72 -14.13 3.43
CA CYS A 163 2.04 -13.19 2.35
C CYS A 163 2.30 -13.88 1.02
N LEU A 164 1.79 -13.28 -0.06
CA LEU A 164 2.17 -13.64 -1.42
C LEU A 164 3.69 -13.50 -1.62
N SER A 165 4.25 -14.29 -2.55
CA SER A 165 5.67 -14.29 -2.88
C SER A 165 6.20 -12.86 -3.14
N GLY A 166 7.24 -12.46 -2.43
CA GLY A 166 7.85 -11.12 -2.52
C GLY A 166 7.46 -10.16 -1.40
N LYS A 167 6.42 -10.46 -0.60
CA LYS A 167 6.00 -9.68 0.57
C LYS A 167 6.31 -10.35 1.92
N VAL A 168 6.61 -9.54 2.94
CA VAL A 168 6.84 -10.00 4.33
C VAL A 168 5.78 -9.44 5.26
N CYS A 169 5.37 -10.25 6.23
CA CYS A 169 4.38 -9.86 7.23
C CYS A 169 5.02 -8.94 8.29
N ARG A 170 4.56 -7.69 8.40
CA ARG A 170 4.92 -6.74 9.45
C ARG A 170 3.66 -6.02 9.94
N ASP A 171 3.50 -5.94 11.27
CA ASP A 171 2.35 -5.29 11.90
C ASP A 171 1.01 -5.73 11.29
N ASP A 172 0.87 -7.05 11.10
CA ASP A 172 -0.30 -7.72 10.52
C ASP A 172 -0.61 -7.38 9.06
N LYS A 173 0.32 -6.74 8.35
CA LYS A 173 0.24 -6.41 6.92
C LYS A 173 1.37 -7.00 6.09
N CYS A 174 1.05 -7.40 4.87
CA CYS A 174 2.06 -7.77 3.89
C CYS A 174 2.71 -6.54 3.25
N GLU A 175 3.98 -6.31 3.54
CA GLU A 175 4.79 -5.27 2.92
C GLU A 175 5.69 -5.86 1.84
N GLU A 176 5.86 -5.15 0.73
CA GLU A 176 6.87 -5.50 -0.29
C GLU A 176 8.27 -5.56 0.35
N LEU A 177 9.01 -6.62 0.05
CA LEU A 177 10.43 -6.61 0.35
C LEU A 177 11.10 -5.52 -0.48
N GLY A 178 11.63 -4.50 0.19
CA GLY A 178 12.46 -3.50 -0.46
C GLY A 178 13.73 -4.10 -1.05
N GLU A 179 14.46 -3.31 -1.84
CA GLU A 179 15.75 -3.71 -2.39
C GLU A 179 16.71 -4.21 -1.29
N PRO A 180 17.52 -5.25 -1.56
CA PRO A 180 18.51 -5.73 -0.62
C PRO A 180 19.43 -4.62 -0.12
N LYS A 181 19.57 -4.53 1.20
CA LYS A 181 20.39 -3.54 1.88
C LYS A 181 21.29 -4.22 2.90
N ILE A 182 22.50 -3.69 3.07
CA ILE A 182 23.43 -4.12 4.11
C ILE A 182 23.83 -2.90 4.94
N THR A 183 23.85 -3.04 6.26
CA THR A 183 24.40 -2.03 7.18
C THR A 183 25.80 -2.44 7.64
N LEU A 184 26.60 -1.47 8.08
CA LEU A 184 27.94 -1.69 8.61
C LEU A 184 28.18 -0.78 9.82
N GLU A 185 28.62 -1.40 10.89
CA GLU A 185 29.09 -0.80 12.14
C GLU A 185 30.48 -1.35 12.44
N VAL A 186 31.35 -0.49 12.97
CA VAL A 186 32.72 -0.86 13.34
C VAL A 186 32.94 -0.43 14.79
N ASP A 187 33.24 -1.41 15.65
CA ASP A 187 33.58 -1.20 17.05
C ASP A 187 34.90 -1.90 17.37
N GLY A 188 35.94 -1.11 17.67
CA GLY A 188 37.29 -1.60 17.92
C GLY A 188 37.83 -2.48 16.77
N LYS A 189 37.94 -3.78 17.02
CA LYS A 189 38.46 -4.77 16.05
C LYS A 189 37.35 -5.60 15.38
N THR A 190 36.11 -5.18 15.50
CA THR A 190 34.93 -5.92 15.03
C THR A 190 34.13 -5.08 14.05
N ALA A 191 33.76 -5.69 12.93
CA ALA A 191 32.79 -5.15 11.98
C ALA A 191 31.53 -6.00 12.03
N SER A 192 30.37 -5.37 12.08
CA SER A 192 29.07 -6.03 12.14
C SER A 192 28.01 -5.25 11.37
N GLY A 193 26.86 -5.88 11.16
CA GLY A 193 25.72 -5.20 10.55
C GLY A 193 24.53 -6.13 10.37
N LYS A 194 23.54 -5.65 9.59
CA LYS A 194 22.33 -6.38 9.22
C LYS A 194 22.12 -6.38 7.72
N VAL A 195 21.54 -7.46 7.22
CA VAL A 195 20.99 -7.56 5.87
C VAL A 195 19.47 -7.39 5.96
N ASN A 196 18.93 -6.51 5.12
CA ASN A 196 17.50 -6.23 5.00
C ASN A 196 17.06 -6.36 3.53
N GLY A 197 15.75 -6.46 3.28
CA GLY A 197 15.21 -6.54 1.91
C GLY A 197 15.41 -7.90 1.23
N ILE A 198 15.69 -8.94 2.01
CA ILE A 198 15.80 -10.34 1.55
C ILE A 198 15.08 -11.21 2.60
N TYR A 199 14.39 -12.27 2.16
CA TYR A 199 13.79 -13.23 3.09
C TYR A 199 14.86 -13.99 3.89
N PRO A 200 14.62 -14.27 5.18
CA PRO A 200 15.53 -15.10 5.97
C PRO A 200 15.80 -16.49 5.37
N SER A 201 14.82 -17.09 4.70
CA SER A 201 14.97 -18.36 3.99
C SER A 201 15.93 -18.28 2.80
N GLU A 202 16.20 -17.09 2.29
CA GLU A 202 17.12 -16.87 1.18
C GLU A 202 18.52 -16.47 1.63
N TYR A 203 18.78 -16.25 2.92
CA TYR A 203 20.10 -15.80 3.40
C TYR A 203 21.23 -16.77 3.04
N ASP A 204 20.96 -18.06 2.90
CA ASP A 204 21.94 -19.05 2.43
C ASP A 204 22.35 -18.85 0.96
N ASN A 205 21.59 -18.07 0.18
CA ASN A 205 21.94 -17.67 -1.18
C ASN A 205 22.82 -16.42 -1.23
N TYR A 206 23.22 -15.86 -0.09
CA TYR A 206 24.01 -14.65 -0.02
C TYR A 206 25.16 -14.77 0.98
N ARG A 207 26.18 -13.94 0.77
CA ARG A 207 27.34 -13.85 1.64
C ARG A 207 27.76 -12.42 1.85
N VAL A 208 28.35 -12.14 3.00
CA VAL A 208 28.97 -10.83 3.27
C VAL A 208 30.48 -10.92 3.08
N LEU A 209 31.04 -9.99 2.31
CA LEU A 209 32.47 -9.76 2.23
C LEU A 209 32.84 -8.49 2.95
N VAL A 210 33.86 -8.60 3.78
CA VAL A 210 34.45 -7.46 4.48
C VAL A 210 35.86 -7.24 3.99
N TYR A 211 36.10 -6.02 3.54
CA TYR A 211 37.35 -5.55 2.97
C TYR A 211 37.82 -4.34 3.79
N THR A 212 39.12 -4.27 4.10
CA THR A 212 39.73 -3.12 4.81
C THR A 212 40.69 -2.37 3.89
N GLU A 213 40.54 -1.05 3.78
CA GLU A 213 41.45 -0.21 2.97
C GLU A 213 42.85 -0.23 3.59
N THR A 214 43.86 -0.62 2.82
CA THR A 214 45.26 -0.61 3.29
C THR A 214 45.99 0.61 2.75
N ASP A 215 47.22 0.85 3.22
CA ASP A 215 48.08 1.95 2.72
C ASP A 215 48.53 1.73 1.26
N LEU A 216 48.34 0.51 0.75
CA LEU A 216 48.53 0.13 -0.64
C LEU A 216 47.19 0.32 -1.37
N LEU A 217 47.21 0.66 -2.66
CA LEU A 217 46.06 1.00 -3.54
C LEU A 217 44.95 -0.08 -3.68
N TYR A 218 44.88 -1.04 -2.76
CA TYR A 218 44.03 -2.21 -2.78
C TYR A 218 43.35 -2.45 -1.43
N ILE A 219 42.19 -3.09 -1.50
CA ILE A 219 41.44 -3.57 -0.34
C ILE A 219 41.65 -5.08 -0.21
N GLN A 220 41.99 -5.57 1.00
CA GLN A 220 42.20 -7.00 1.28
C GLN A 220 41.05 -7.59 2.08
N PRO A 221 40.65 -8.86 1.81
CA PRO A 221 39.66 -9.55 2.61
C PRO A 221 40.22 -9.81 4.01
N LEU A 222 39.41 -9.53 5.03
CA LEU A 222 39.86 -9.61 6.42
C LEU A 222 40.18 -11.06 6.87
N ILE A 223 39.52 -12.04 6.26
CA ILE A 223 39.67 -13.44 6.64
C ILE A 223 40.83 -14.06 5.84
N THR A 224 41.96 -14.25 6.50
CA THR A 224 43.11 -14.98 5.95
C THR A 224 42.76 -16.44 5.68
N PRO A 225 43.39 -17.08 4.67
CA PRO A 225 42.86 -18.27 4.03
C PRO A 225 43.11 -19.50 4.92
N SER A 226 42.14 -19.85 5.76
CA SER A 226 42.08 -21.20 6.31
C SER A 226 40.73 -21.90 6.17
N SER A 227 39.65 -21.22 5.70
CA SER A 227 38.50 -21.92 5.10
C SER A 227 37.33 -21.04 4.64
N ALA A 228 37.12 -19.83 5.18
CA ALA A 228 35.94 -19.02 4.84
C ALA A 228 36.30 -17.61 4.36
N ARG A 229 36.30 -17.37 3.04
CA ARG A 229 36.47 -16.03 2.45
C ARG A 229 35.24 -15.12 2.64
N TYR A 230 34.24 -15.60 3.36
CA TYR A 230 32.90 -15.06 3.39
C TYR A 230 32.29 -15.19 4.78
N ILE A 231 31.48 -14.21 5.15
CA ILE A 231 30.74 -14.19 6.42
C ILE A 231 29.31 -14.65 6.13
N LYS A 232 28.87 -15.67 6.86
CA LYS A 232 27.49 -16.14 6.82
C LYS A 232 26.56 -15.13 7.50
N ILE A 233 25.39 -14.95 6.93
CA ILE A 233 24.31 -14.16 7.51
C ILE A 233 23.54 -15.08 8.47
N LYS A 234 23.27 -14.64 9.69
CA LYS A 234 22.46 -15.40 10.66
C LYS A 234 20.97 -15.30 10.30
N SER A 235 20.15 -16.15 10.89
CA SER A 235 18.70 -16.17 10.64
C SER A 235 17.98 -14.85 10.97
N ASP A 236 18.55 -14.03 11.85
CA ASP A 236 18.04 -12.68 12.19
C ASP A 236 18.57 -11.57 11.27
N GLY A 237 19.28 -11.93 10.20
CA GLY A 237 19.91 -11.02 9.24
C GLY A 237 21.22 -10.43 9.72
N SER A 238 21.67 -10.74 10.94
CA SER A 238 22.90 -10.19 11.48
C SER A 238 24.14 -10.89 10.92
N TRP A 239 25.22 -10.13 10.79
CA TRP A 239 26.54 -10.64 10.42
C TRP A 239 27.62 -9.93 11.24
N SER A 240 28.74 -10.60 11.48
CA SER A 240 29.85 -10.02 12.23
C SER A 240 31.17 -10.72 11.92
N VAL A 241 32.26 -9.97 11.93
CA VAL A 241 33.62 -10.47 11.84
C VAL A 241 34.52 -9.70 12.80
N SER A 242 35.44 -10.40 13.46
CA SER A 242 36.41 -9.81 14.38
C SER A 242 37.83 -10.02 13.86
N GLY A 243 38.78 -9.25 14.39
CA GLY A 243 40.19 -9.35 14.00
C GLY A 243 40.62 -8.28 12.99
N LEU A 244 39.87 -7.18 12.88
CA LEU A 244 40.33 -5.98 12.16
C LEU A 244 41.68 -5.54 12.74
N LYS A 245 42.68 -5.39 11.87
CA LYS A 245 43.98 -4.83 12.22
C LYS A 245 43.94 -3.36 11.84
N GLY A 246 44.16 -2.44 12.78
CA GLY A 246 44.28 -1.00 12.52
C GLY A 246 42.95 -0.24 12.38
N SER A 247 43.06 1.08 12.21
CA SER A 247 41.95 2.03 12.08
C SER A 247 41.64 2.34 10.61
N TYR A 248 41.38 1.30 9.83
CA TYR A 248 41.16 1.43 8.40
C TYR A 248 39.68 1.59 8.06
N LYS A 249 39.39 2.19 6.90
CA LYS A 249 38.04 2.18 6.32
C LYS A 249 37.63 0.76 6.01
N VAL A 250 36.42 0.40 6.42
CA VAL A 250 35.85 -0.93 6.25
C VAL A 250 34.75 -0.87 5.21
N TRP A 251 34.75 -1.83 4.30
CA TRP A 251 33.75 -2.01 3.26
C TRP A 251 33.06 -3.34 3.48
N ALA A 252 31.73 -3.33 3.51
CA ALA A 252 30.92 -4.53 3.54
C ALA A 252 30.14 -4.65 2.23
N PHE A 253 30.22 -5.81 1.59
CA PHE A 253 29.50 -6.13 0.36
C PHE A 253 28.60 -7.33 0.58
N LEU A 254 27.35 -7.22 0.17
CA LEU A 254 26.43 -8.34 0.06
C LEU A 254 26.51 -8.90 -1.36
N ILE A 255 26.87 -10.17 -1.50
CA ILE A 255 26.99 -10.85 -2.81
C ILE A 255 26.13 -12.10 -2.86
N LYS A 256 25.76 -12.53 -4.06
CA LYS A 256 25.06 -13.81 -4.28
C LYS A 256 26.04 -14.99 -4.16
N GLU A 257 25.58 -16.10 -3.58
CA GLU A 257 26.27 -17.39 -3.54
C GLU A 257 26.78 -17.79 -4.94
N GLY A 258 27.99 -18.34 -5.00
CA GLY A 258 28.65 -18.70 -6.27
C GLY A 258 29.32 -17.54 -7.02
N SER A 259 29.14 -16.28 -6.60
CA SER A 259 29.88 -15.16 -7.18
C SER A 259 31.34 -15.19 -6.75
N SER A 260 32.25 -14.91 -7.68
CA SER A 260 33.69 -14.85 -7.39
C SER A 260 34.06 -13.48 -6.81
N ALA A 261 34.76 -13.48 -5.68
CA ALA A 261 35.37 -12.27 -5.15
C ALA A 261 36.91 -12.30 -5.34
N PRO A 262 37.51 -11.21 -5.86
CA PRO A 262 38.94 -11.17 -6.07
C PRO A 262 39.68 -11.02 -4.73
N ASP A 263 40.88 -11.60 -4.64
CA ASP A 263 41.74 -11.52 -3.45
C ASP A 263 42.19 -10.09 -3.14
N ARG A 264 42.16 -9.22 -4.14
CA ARG A 264 42.47 -7.79 -4.04
C ARG A 264 41.52 -7.02 -4.94
N LEU A 265 40.96 -5.94 -4.42
CA LEU A 265 40.19 -4.96 -5.21
C LEU A 265 41.03 -3.70 -5.35
N ALA A 266 41.17 -3.15 -6.55
CA ALA A 266 41.74 -1.82 -6.69
C ALA A 266 40.77 -0.78 -6.09
N LYS A 267 41.32 0.32 -5.56
CA LYS A 267 40.51 1.40 -4.99
C LYS A 267 39.46 1.89 -5.99
N GLY A 268 38.20 1.92 -5.55
CA GLY A 268 37.04 2.31 -6.37
C GLY A 268 36.39 1.17 -7.16
N GLN A 269 36.97 -0.04 -7.18
CA GLN A 269 36.32 -1.21 -7.78
C GLN A 269 35.34 -1.88 -6.82
N THR A 270 34.31 -2.50 -7.39
CA THR A 270 33.36 -3.36 -6.67
C THR A 270 33.54 -4.81 -7.10
N PRO A 271 33.42 -5.79 -6.19
CA PRO A 271 33.36 -7.20 -6.57
C PRO A 271 32.24 -7.48 -7.59
N VAL A 272 32.39 -8.56 -8.35
CA VAL A 272 31.32 -9.05 -9.24
C VAL A 272 30.20 -9.66 -8.39
N GLY A 273 28.95 -9.38 -8.77
CA GLY A 273 27.77 -9.92 -8.08
C GLY A 273 27.40 -9.20 -6.77
N VAL A 274 27.88 -7.96 -6.57
CA VAL A 274 27.47 -7.09 -5.45
C VAL A 274 26.04 -6.62 -5.65
N ILE A 275 25.24 -6.80 -4.60
CA ILE A 275 23.83 -6.43 -4.58
C ILE A 275 23.61 -5.27 -3.60
N ALA A 276 24.42 -5.18 -2.54
CA ALA A 276 24.43 -4.04 -1.64
C ALA A 276 25.85 -3.75 -1.12
N LYS A 277 26.12 -2.48 -0.78
CA LYS A 277 27.40 -2.04 -0.20
C LYS A 277 27.21 -1.08 0.97
N ALA A 278 28.09 -1.17 1.96
CA ALA A 278 28.19 -0.23 3.08
C ALA A 278 29.66 0.09 3.39
N VAL A 279 29.91 1.30 3.89
CA VAL A 279 31.28 1.81 4.14
C VAL A 279 31.31 2.55 5.47
N LYS A 280 32.37 2.34 6.25
CA LYS A 280 32.61 3.06 7.51
C LYS A 280 34.06 3.44 7.65
#